data_AF-A0A934MJM1-F1
#
_entry.id   AF-A0A934MJM1-F1
#
_cell.length_a   1.000
_cell.length_b   1.000
_cell.length_c   1.000
_cell.angle_alpha   90.00
_cell.angle_beta   90.00
_cell.angle_gamma   90.00
#
_symmetry.space_group_name_H-M   'P 1'
#
loop_
_entity.id
_entity.type
_entity.pdbx_description
1 polymer ?
#
loop_
_entity_poly.entity_id
_entity_poly.type
_entity_poly.pdbx_seq_one_letter_code
_entity_poly.pdbx_strand_id
1 'polypeptide(L)'
;KASLNVGYVSGDSAAGVTQDLSLPTAGASGTTVTWSSSNETVIATNGTVNRPAKTANDVIVTLTATIKKGDEQETKQFTVNVLKLTAFNDVESVATDKASLNVGYVSGDSAAGVTQDLTLPTAGANGTAITWSSSNETVIATNGTVNRPAKTATDVIVTLTATIKKGDEQETKQFTVNVLKLTAFNDTESVQADKAALNIAFASGETSVNVTKNLTLPNTGVNGTTITWSSSNEAFLKSDGTVTRPAHHVGDTAITLTATITKNGVSEQKTFDVIVLKNGQTAAPAASSILIMNNVTGQNDLIQVSGLLAGDIVKVYSSEGDQIGTATVASGETIASLQITQLGVEAGSVKVTVTRGTLDESEKVTVNYAKEGTKPFVISENELVTTNGISATVTVTPTAGTAHTGKEVVVFQLMKGTEPISIVVLEKDIVAAEKLTARFNVSGTGYSVKVFVVDSYSGSFTEVGNSLASAIVLE
;
A
#
# COMPACT_ATOMS: atom_id res chain seq x y z
N LYS A 1 -18.72 47.90 92.58
CA LYS A 1 -19.48 48.30 91.37
C LYS A 1 -18.85 49.49 90.64
N ALA A 2 -18.70 50.65 91.27
CA ALA A 2 -18.19 51.87 90.61
C ALA A 2 -16.81 51.71 89.94
N SER A 3 -15.84 51.09 90.62
CA SER A 3 -14.45 50.92 90.14
C SER A 3 -14.23 49.76 89.15
N LEU A 4 -15.23 48.90 88.91
CA LEU A 4 -15.08 47.79 87.98
C LEU A 4 -15.11 48.31 86.54
N ASN A 5 -14.10 47.97 85.74
CA ASN A 5 -14.01 48.33 84.33
C ASN A 5 -13.61 47.12 83.49
N VAL A 6 -14.00 47.13 82.21
CA VAL A 6 -13.44 46.24 81.18
C VAL A 6 -12.05 46.74 80.82
N GLY A 7 -11.07 45.84 80.71
CA GLY A 7 -9.74 46.17 80.21
C GLY A 7 -9.69 46.09 78.69
N TYR A 8 -9.26 47.16 78.03
CA TYR A 8 -9.06 47.22 76.59
C TYR A 8 -7.57 47.17 76.25
N VAL A 9 -7.22 46.53 75.13
CA VAL A 9 -5.86 46.57 74.59
C VAL A 9 -5.58 47.97 74.03
N SER A 10 -4.30 48.36 73.97
CA SER A 10 -3.90 49.67 73.44
C SER A 10 -4.50 49.94 72.05
N GLY A 11 -5.23 51.05 71.92
CA GLY A 11 -5.93 51.45 70.70
C GLY A 11 -7.44 51.13 70.69
N ASP A 12 -7.89 50.22 71.55
CA ASP A 12 -9.30 49.86 71.67
C ASP A 12 -10.02 50.69 72.75
N SER A 13 -11.35 50.77 72.62
CA SER A 13 -12.23 51.35 73.62
C SER A 13 -13.62 50.71 73.54
N ALA A 14 -14.54 51.09 74.45
CA ALA A 14 -15.93 50.64 74.37
C ALA A 14 -16.60 50.95 73.02
N ALA A 15 -16.17 51.99 72.30
CA ALA A 15 -16.71 52.39 71.01
C ALA A 15 -16.14 51.60 69.82
N GLY A 16 -15.02 50.88 70.03
CA GLY A 16 -14.36 50.12 68.99
C GLY A 16 -13.39 49.12 69.58
N VAL A 17 -13.79 47.86 69.56
CA VAL A 17 -12.98 46.72 70.03
C VAL A 17 -12.54 45.91 68.81
N THR A 18 -11.24 45.67 68.71
CA THR A 18 -10.58 44.89 67.65
C THR A 18 -9.73 43.74 68.18
N GLN A 19 -9.54 43.67 69.51
CA GLN A 19 -8.72 42.67 70.18
C GLN A 19 -9.44 42.12 71.43
N ASP A 20 -8.89 41.04 72.00
CA ASP A 20 -9.42 40.41 73.21
C ASP A 20 -9.52 41.39 74.38
N LEU A 21 -10.57 41.24 75.19
CA LEU A 21 -10.83 42.04 76.37
C LEU A 21 -10.25 41.38 77.62
N SER A 22 -9.72 42.18 78.54
CA SER A 22 -9.35 41.71 79.88
C SER A 22 -10.53 41.88 80.82
N LEU A 23 -11.20 40.78 81.16
CA LEU A 23 -12.36 40.76 82.06
C LEU A 23 -11.94 40.34 83.49
N PRO A 24 -11.91 41.26 84.47
CA PRO A 24 -11.47 40.94 85.83
C PRO A 24 -12.44 39.96 86.51
N THR A 25 -11.89 38.92 87.15
CA THR A 25 -12.65 37.90 87.92
C THR A 25 -12.73 38.20 89.41
N ALA A 26 -12.01 39.24 89.87
CA ALA A 26 -12.06 39.75 91.23
C ALA A 26 -12.28 41.27 91.20
N GLY A 27 -13.11 41.75 92.12
CA GLY A 27 -13.31 43.18 92.35
C GLY A 27 -12.64 43.66 93.64
N ALA A 28 -12.73 44.97 93.90
CA ALA A 28 -12.24 45.57 95.13
C ALA A 28 -12.91 44.95 96.38
N SER A 29 -12.26 45.03 97.54
CA SER A 29 -12.77 44.52 98.83
C SER A 29 -13.06 43.01 98.84
N GLY A 30 -12.37 42.25 97.99
CA GLY A 30 -12.47 40.78 97.92
C GLY A 30 -13.82 40.28 97.42
N THR A 31 -14.42 40.97 96.46
CA THR A 31 -15.59 40.48 95.72
C THR A 31 -15.16 39.59 94.57
N THR A 32 -15.97 38.59 94.22
CA THR A 32 -15.78 37.78 93.00
C THR A 32 -16.62 38.38 91.87
N VAL A 33 -16.12 38.31 90.64
CA VAL A 33 -16.80 38.81 89.44
C VAL A 33 -16.95 37.67 88.44
N THR A 34 -18.17 37.40 88.02
CA THR A 34 -18.48 36.49 86.92
C THR A 34 -19.13 37.26 85.78
N TRP A 35 -18.82 36.89 84.55
CA TRP A 35 -19.28 37.61 83.36
C TRP A 35 -20.29 36.78 82.56
N SER A 36 -21.31 37.45 82.03
CA SER A 36 -22.14 36.95 80.95
C SER A 36 -22.11 37.92 79.77
N SER A 37 -22.33 37.40 78.57
CA SER A 37 -22.35 38.18 77.33
C SER A 37 -23.73 38.08 76.69
N SER A 38 -24.23 39.17 76.12
CA SER A 38 -25.43 39.12 75.28
C SER A 38 -25.18 38.39 73.95
N ASN A 39 -23.91 38.19 73.57
CA ASN A 39 -23.52 37.44 72.37
C ASN A 39 -22.15 36.76 72.58
N GLU A 40 -22.16 35.54 73.11
CA GLU A 40 -20.95 34.77 73.43
C GLU A 40 -20.14 34.34 72.19
N THR A 41 -20.72 34.39 70.99
CA THR A 41 -19.99 34.05 69.74
C THR A 41 -19.15 35.20 69.20
N VAL A 42 -19.37 36.43 69.71
CA VAL A 42 -18.61 37.64 69.37
C VAL A 42 -17.67 38.03 70.51
N ILE A 43 -18.15 37.96 71.76
CA ILE A 43 -17.30 38.10 72.95
C ILE A 43 -17.64 36.99 73.93
N ALA A 44 -16.72 36.04 74.09
CA ALA A 44 -16.85 34.97 75.07
C ALA A 44 -16.70 35.49 76.51
N THR A 45 -17.17 34.73 77.49
CA THR A 45 -17.15 35.13 78.92
C THR A 45 -15.75 35.22 79.53
N ASN A 46 -14.73 34.70 78.83
CA ASN A 46 -13.31 34.85 79.17
C ASN A 46 -12.67 36.10 78.55
N GLY A 47 -13.40 36.87 77.72
CA GLY A 47 -12.92 38.06 77.04
C GLY A 47 -12.36 37.83 75.63
N THR A 48 -12.32 36.60 75.12
CA THR A 48 -11.92 36.33 73.73
C THR A 48 -12.91 36.99 72.76
N VAL A 49 -12.39 37.77 71.81
CA VAL A 49 -13.16 38.53 70.83
C VAL A 49 -13.06 37.87 69.46
N ASN A 50 -14.21 37.47 68.91
CA ASN A 50 -14.34 37.00 67.54
C ASN A 50 -15.02 38.09 66.71
N ARG A 51 -14.24 38.72 65.82
CA ARG A 51 -14.69 39.89 65.07
C ARG A 51 -15.67 39.50 63.96
N PRO A 52 -16.73 40.31 63.73
CA PRO A 52 -17.62 40.10 62.59
C PRO A 52 -16.87 40.17 61.25
N ALA A 53 -17.41 39.47 60.26
CA ALA A 53 -16.92 39.45 58.88
C ALA A 53 -16.92 40.86 58.26
N LYS A 54 -16.06 41.14 57.27
CA LYS A 54 -15.93 42.48 56.66
C LYS A 54 -17.23 42.98 56.03
N THR A 55 -18.01 42.07 55.46
CA THR A 55 -19.32 42.32 54.85
C THR A 55 -20.44 42.48 55.86
N ALA A 56 -20.23 42.11 57.13
CA ALA A 56 -21.20 42.32 58.19
C ALA A 56 -21.19 43.77 58.71
N ASN A 57 -22.08 44.04 59.67
CA ASN A 57 -22.03 45.25 60.49
C ASN A 57 -21.18 44.99 61.73
N ASP A 58 -20.70 46.08 62.34
CA ASP A 58 -20.16 46.01 63.71
C ASP A 58 -21.23 45.48 64.66
N VAL A 59 -20.80 44.76 65.70
CA VAL A 59 -21.72 44.11 66.63
C VAL A 59 -21.60 44.75 68.00
N ILE A 60 -22.72 45.26 68.49
CA ILE A 60 -22.85 45.77 69.85
C ILE A 60 -23.12 44.59 70.78
N VAL A 61 -22.26 44.42 71.79
CA VAL A 61 -22.38 43.40 72.83
C VAL A 61 -22.53 44.06 74.20
N THR A 62 -23.48 43.57 74.98
CA THR A 62 -23.63 43.97 76.39
C THR A 62 -23.05 42.89 77.28
N LEU A 63 -21.94 43.21 77.94
CA LEU A 63 -21.31 42.37 78.97
C LEU A 63 -21.91 42.70 80.33
N THR A 64 -22.38 41.70 81.06
CA THR A 64 -22.91 41.86 82.43
C THR A 64 -21.95 41.23 83.42
N ALA A 65 -21.33 42.05 84.27
CA ALA A 65 -20.55 41.59 85.40
C ALA A 65 -21.44 41.41 86.63
N THR A 66 -21.52 40.18 87.14
CA THR A 66 -22.14 39.87 88.44
C THR A 66 -21.07 39.88 89.51
N ILE A 67 -21.20 40.80 90.47
CA ILE A 67 -20.24 41.07 91.54
C ILE A 67 -20.83 40.52 92.83
N LYS A 68 -20.15 39.58 93.48
CA LYS A 68 -20.66 38.88 94.68
C LYS A 68 -19.74 39.04 95.89
N LYS A 69 -20.33 39.18 97.08
CA LYS A 69 -19.64 39.15 98.39
C LYS A 69 -20.54 38.43 99.40
N GLY A 70 -20.17 37.21 99.81
CA GLY A 70 -21.09 36.38 100.60
C GLY A 70 -22.34 36.07 99.78
N ASP A 71 -23.53 36.33 100.32
CA ASP A 71 -24.82 36.09 99.64
C ASP A 71 -25.32 37.31 98.85
N GLU A 72 -24.71 38.48 99.04
CA GLU A 72 -25.08 39.71 98.35
C GLU A 72 -24.49 39.75 96.93
N GLN A 73 -25.31 40.15 95.94
CA GLN A 73 -24.86 40.30 94.56
C GLN A 73 -25.42 41.57 93.89
N GLU A 74 -24.61 42.14 93.01
CA GLU A 74 -24.94 43.32 92.21
C GLU A 74 -24.44 43.14 90.77
N THR A 75 -25.16 43.66 89.78
CA THR A 75 -24.73 43.59 88.38
C THR A 75 -24.31 44.95 87.83
N LYS A 76 -23.26 44.97 87.01
CA LYS A 76 -22.87 46.15 86.22
C LYS A 76 -22.77 45.76 84.75
N GLN A 77 -23.42 46.53 83.89
CA GLN A 77 -23.40 46.31 82.45
C GLN A 77 -22.37 47.22 81.78
N PHE A 78 -21.76 46.69 80.72
CA PHE A 78 -20.85 47.39 79.83
C PHE A 78 -21.28 47.11 78.40
N THR A 79 -21.54 48.16 77.63
CA THR A 79 -21.83 48.05 76.21
C THR A 79 -20.54 48.28 75.44
N VAL A 80 -20.19 47.33 74.58
CA VAL A 80 -18.98 47.37 73.76
C VAL A 80 -19.35 47.16 72.29
N ASN A 81 -18.75 47.95 71.40
CA ASN A 81 -18.93 47.84 69.96
C ASN A 81 -17.72 47.10 69.34
N VAL A 82 -17.92 45.86 68.91
CA VAL A 82 -16.88 45.07 68.24
C VAL A 82 -16.86 45.41 66.77
N LEU A 83 -15.73 45.95 66.32
CA LEU A 83 -15.55 46.35 64.93
C LEU A 83 -15.34 45.13 64.06
N LYS A 84 -16.02 45.11 62.92
CA LYS A 84 -15.82 44.10 61.89
C LYS A 84 -14.40 44.09 61.35
N LEU A 85 -14.04 43.02 60.64
CA LEU A 85 -12.76 42.91 59.95
C LEU A 85 -12.64 43.94 58.81
N THR A 86 -11.40 44.38 58.55
CA THR A 86 -11.08 45.33 57.46
C THR A 86 -10.61 44.63 56.18
N ALA A 87 -10.12 43.39 56.31
CA ALA A 87 -9.86 42.45 55.23
C ALA A 87 -10.88 41.30 55.28
N PHE A 88 -11.09 40.62 54.16
CA PHE A 88 -11.91 39.41 54.16
C PHE A 88 -11.26 38.34 55.05
N ASN A 89 -12.10 37.63 55.82
CA ASN A 89 -11.67 36.37 56.39
C ASN A 89 -11.60 35.27 55.31
N ASP A 90 -11.24 34.06 55.70
CA ASP A 90 -11.05 32.95 54.77
C ASP A 90 -12.35 32.58 54.03
N VAL A 91 -13.48 32.52 54.75
CA VAL A 91 -14.82 32.24 54.19
C VAL A 91 -15.21 33.30 53.13
N GLU A 92 -15.07 34.59 53.46
CA GLU A 92 -15.40 35.68 52.55
C GLU A 92 -14.47 35.71 51.33
N SER A 93 -13.18 35.38 51.52
CA SER A 93 -12.20 35.31 50.43
C SER A 93 -12.54 34.18 49.46
N VAL A 94 -12.82 32.97 49.96
CA VAL A 94 -13.21 31.81 49.16
C VAL A 94 -14.50 32.09 48.40
N ALA A 95 -15.54 32.60 49.06
CA ALA A 95 -16.82 32.89 48.43
C ALA A 95 -16.72 33.96 47.34
N THR A 96 -15.99 35.05 47.59
CA THR A 96 -15.81 36.15 46.64
C THR A 96 -14.97 35.71 45.42
N ASP A 97 -13.85 35.02 45.66
CA ASP A 97 -13.00 34.52 44.58
C ASP A 97 -13.74 33.46 43.75
N LYS A 98 -14.50 32.55 44.37
CA LYS A 98 -15.37 31.61 43.66
C LYS A 98 -16.39 32.30 42.77
N ALA A 99 -17.06 33.35 43.26
CA ALA A 99 -18.04 34.09 42.47
C ALA A 99 -17.40 34.70 41.22
N SER A 100 -16.22 35.29 41.36
CA SER A 100 -15.47 35.96 40.27
C SER A 100 -14.68 35.02 39.35
N LEU A 101 -14.42 33.78 39.77
CA LEU A 101 -13.63 32.83 39.01
C LEU A 101 -14.29 32.49 37.68
N ASN A 102 -13.52 32.64 36.60
CA ASN A 102 -13.90 32.27 35.25
C ASN A 102 -12.74 31.52 34.58
N VAL A 103 -13.07 30.65 33.62
CA VAL A 103 -12.10 30.09 32.68
C VAL A 103 -11.75 31.16 31.66
N GLY A 104 -10.45 31.35 31.38
CA GLY A 104 -9.99 32.23 30.32
C GLY A 104 -9.99 31.53 28.97
N TYR A 105 -10.71 32.08 27.99
CA TYR A 105 -10.75 31.59 26.61
C TYR A 105 -9.93 32.49 25.69
N VAL A 106 -9.28 31.90 24.70
CA VAL A 106 -8.64 32.66 23.62
C VAL A 106 -9.72 33.32 22.75
N SER A 107 -9.38 34.43 22.08
CA SER A 107 -10.32 35.14 21.19
C SER A 107 -10.92 34.19 20.15
N GLY A 108 -12.26 34.18 20.06
CA GLY A 108 -13.03 33.29 19.19
C GLY A 108 -13.59 32.04 19.88
N ASP A 109 -13.04 31.65 21.04
CA ASP A 109 -13.51 30.51 21.81
C ASP A 109 -14.50 30.91 22.92
N SER A 110 -15.27 29.94 23.38
CA SER A 110 -16.16 30.05 24.54
C SER A 110 -16.40 28.68 25.18
N ALA A 111 -17.15 28.63 26.28
CA ALA A 111 -17.54 27.36 26.90
C ALA A 111 -18.27 26.39 25.92
N ALA A 112 -18.95 26.93 24.91
CA ALA A 112 -19.69 26.15 23.91
C ALA A 112 -18.80 25.63 22.76
N GLY A 113 -17.59 26.17 22.61
CA GLY A 113 -16.69 25.80 21.54
C GLY A 113 -15.27 26.25 21.86
N VAL A 114 -14.44 25.29 22.26
CA VAL A 114 -13.02 25.47 22.56
C VAL A 114 -12.21 24.82 21.44
N THR A 115 -11.28 25.59 20.88
CA THR A 115 -10.35 25.17 19.82
C THR A 115 -8.90 25.44 20.17
N GLN A 116 -8.62 26.13 21.27
CA GLN A 116 -7.30 26.50 21.74
C GLN A 116 -7.15 26.27 23.25
N ASP A 117 -5.91 26.37 23.74
CA ASP A 117 -5.60 26.22 25.17
C ASP A 117 -6.36 27.22 26.04
N LEU A 118 -6.75 26.76 27.23
CA LEU A 118 -7.45 27.55 28.23
C LEU A 118 -6.46 28.20 29.20
N THR A 119 -6.81 29.39 29.70
CA THR A 119 -6.12 30.00 30.83
C THR A 119 -6.87 29.69 32.12
N LEU A 120 -6.26 28.93 33.02
CA LEU A 120 -6.84 28.51 34.29
C LEU A 120 -6.17 29.26 35.46
N PRO A 121 -6.85 30.20 36.14
CA PRO A 121 -6.27 30.91 37.27
C PRO A 121 -5.88 29.97 38.41
N THR A 122 -4.69 30.15 38.97
CA THR A 122 -4.17 29.37 40.12
C THR A 122 -4.26 30.13 41.44
N ALA A 123 -4.71 31.38 41.40
CA ALA A 123 -4.97 32.21 42.57
C ALA A 123 -6.16 33.14 42.33
N GLY A 124 -6.92 33.43 43.38
CA GLY A 124 -7.98 34.42 43.37
C GLY A 124 -7.51 35.81 43.83
N ALA A 125 -8.30 36.84 43.54
CA ALA A 125 -7.96 38.23 43.84
C ALA A 125 -7.85 38.52 45.35
N ASN A 126 -8.51 37.71 46.18
CA ASN A 126 -8.46 37.80 47.64
C ASN A 126 -7.45 36.80 48.25
N GLY A 127 -6.54 36.28 47.42
CA GLY A 127 -5.41 35.46 47.84
C GLY A 127 -5.79 34.03 48.19
N THR A 128 -6.90 33.51 47.65
CA THR A 128 -7.19 32.07 47.64
C THR A 128 -6.23 31.35 46.68
N ALA A 129 -5.86 30.12 47.01
CA ALA A 129 -5.19 29.21 46.09
C ALA A 129 -6.25 28.45 45.27
N ILE A 130 -6.02 28.27 43.98
CA ILE A 130 -6.93 27.57 43.07
C ILE A 130 -6.20 26.41 42.41
N THR A 131 -6.73 25.20 42.60
CA THR A 131 -6.24 23.99 41.95
C THR A 131 -7.32 23.40 41.06
N TRP A 132 -6.95 22.87 39.90
CA TRP A 132 -7.89 22.38 38.90
C TRP A 132 -7.80 20.86 38.74
N SER A 133 -8.94 20.22 38.54
CA SER A 133 -9.05 18.86 38.04
C SER A 133 -9.92 18.81 36.79
N SER A 134 -9.71 17.80 35.94
CA SER A 134 -10.46 17.60 34.70
C SER A 134 -11.16 16.25 34.71
N SER A 135 -12.38 16.19 34.18
CA SER A 135 -13.05 14.91 33.95
C SER A 135 -12.41 14.10 32.80
N ASN A 136 -11.56 14.73 31.98
CA ASN A 136 -10.83 14.09 30.90
C ASN A 136 -9.50 14.81 30.62
N GLU A 137 -8.44 14.41 31.32
CA GLU A 137 -7.11 15.02 31.21
C GLU A 137 -6.44 14.83 29.84
N THR A 138 -6.87 13.84 29.05
CA THR A 138 -6.35 13.62 27.69
C THR A 138 -6.91 14.59 26.65
N VAL A 139 -7.99 15.31 26.99
CA VAL A 139 -8.62 16.35 26.15
C VAL A 139 -8.33 17.73 26.71
N ILE A 140 -8.42 17.93 28.02
CA ILE A 140 -7.98 19.16 28.69
C ILE A 140 -7.18 18.79 29.93
N ALA A 141 -5.88 19.07 29.90
CA ALA A 141 -4.99 18.88 31.04
C ALA A 141 -5.25 19.93 32.14
N THR A 142 -4.78 19.66 33.36
CA THR A 142 -5.02 20.52 34.54
C THR A 142 -4.34 21.90 34.45
N ASN A 143 -3.41 22.09 33.52
CA ASN A 143 -2.79 23.37 33.20
C ASN A 143 -3.56 24.16 32.12
N GLY A 144 -4.63 23.61 31.55
CA GLY A 144 -5.43 24.22 30.48
C GLY A 144 -5.00 23.86 29.06
N THR A 145 -3.98 23.03 28.85
CA THR A 145 -3.61 22.55 27.51
C THR A 145 -4.73 21.70 26.91
N VAL A 146 -5.15 22.03 25.69
CA VAL A 146 -6.27 21.40 24.98
C VAL A 146 -5.75 20.51 23.86
N ASN A 147 -6.13 19.24 23.92
CA ASN A 147 -5.93 18.27 22.85
C ASN A 147 -7.26 17.95 22.18
N ARG A 148 -7.41 18.42 20.94
CA ARG A 148 -8.69 18.36 20.23
C ARG A 148 -8.98 16.97 19.68
N PRO A 149 -10.24 16.51 19.73
CA PRO A 149 -10.65 15.27 19.10
C PRO A 149 -10.39 15.26 17.59
N ALA A 150 -10.18 14.06 17.05
CA ALA A 150 -10.01 13.82 15.61
C ALA A 150 -11.27 14.25 14.82
N LYS A 151 -11.12 14.57 13.53
CA LYS A 151 -12.24 15.09 12.70
C LYS A 151 -13.41 14.11 12.56
N THR A 152 -13.10 12.83 12.52
CA THR A 152 -14.07 11.72 12.44
C THR A 152 -14.73 11.41 13.78
N ALA A 153 -14.20 11.95 14.89
CA ALA A 153 -14.83 11.83 16.21
C ALA A 153 -15.98 12.85 16.39
N THR A 154 -16.53 12.88 17.60
CA THR A 154 -17.46 13.91 18.05
C THR A 154 -16.72 14.96 18.89
N ASP A 155 -17.33 16.12 19.06
CA ASP A 155 -16.90 17.08 20.09
C ASP A 155 -16.97 16.41 21.47
N VAL A 156 -16.10 16.84 22.38
CA VAL A 156 -15.98 16.26 23.72
C VAL A 156 -16.31 17.29 24.76
N ILE A 157 -17.29 16.98 25.61
CA ILE A 157 -17.65 17.78 26.77
C ILE A 157 -16.76 17.38 27.95
N VAL A 158 -16.08 18.37 28.54
CA VAL A 158 -15.21 18.20 29.70
C VAL A 158 -15.72 19.07 30.84
N THR A 159 -15.75 18.52 32.05
CA THR A 159 -16.04 19.27 33.28
C THR A 159 -14.73 19.54 34.01
N LEU A 160 -14.35 20.81 34.09
CA LEU A 160 -13.24 21.29 34.90
C LEU A 160 -13.77 21.65 36.29
N THR A 161 -13.11 21.15 37.34
CA THR A 161 -13.45 21.48 38.73
C THR A 161 -12.31 22.29 39.34
N ALA A 162 -12.59 23.56 39.63
CA ALA A 162 -11.72 24.40 40.43
C ALA A 162 -11.98 24.17 41.91
N THR A 163 -10.93 23.94 42.67
CA THR A 163 -10.91 23.92 44.13
C THR A 163 -10.28 25.23 44.61
N ILE A 164 -11.05 26.06 45.30
CA ILE A 164 -10.67 27.38 45.81
C ILE A 164 -10.46 27.26 47.32
N LYS A 165 -9.26 27.57 47.81
CA LYS A 165 -8.89 27.36 49.22
C LYS A 165 -8.22 28.58 49.85
N LYS A 166 -8.56 28.87 51.10
CA LYS A 166 -7.85 29.83 51.96
C LYS A 166 -7.87 29.30 53.41
N GLY A 167 -6.70 29.14 54.03
CA GLY A 167 -6.61 28.52 55.35
C GLY A 167 -7.25 27.13 55.34
N ASP A 168 -8.20 26.91 56.25
CA ASP A 168 -8.98 25.66 56.34
C ASP A 168 -10.28 25.69 55.51
N GLU A 169 -10.66 26.86 54.99
CA GLU A 169 -11.87 27.04 54.19
C GLU A 169 -11.63 26.65 52.72
N GLN A 170 -12.57 25.91 52.15
CA GLN A 170 -12.48 25.40 50.79
C GLN A 170 -13.86 25.26 50.15
N GLU A 171 -13.96 25.68 48.90
CA GLU A 171 -15.12 25.42 48.05
C GLU A 171 -14.70 24.98 46.65
N THR A 172 -15.63 24.38 45.91
CA THR A 172 -15.44 24.02 44.51
C THR A 172 -16.37 24.79 43.57
N LYS A 173 -15.92 25.02 42.33
CA LYS A 173 -16.74 25.53 41.23
C LYS A 173 -16.46 24.70 39.97
N GLN A 174 -17.52 24.29 39.30
CA GLN A 174 -17.43 23.50 38.08
C GLN A 174 -17.67 24.37 36.84
N PHE A 175 -16.95 24.05 35.78
CA PHE A 175 -17.09 24.65 34.46
C PHE A 175 -17.21 23.53 33.44
N THR A 176 -18.28 23.56 32.65
CA THR A 176 -18.47 22.62 31.54
C THR A 176 -18.00 23.30 30.27
N VAL A 177 -17.09 22.67 29.56
CA VAL A 177 -16.51 23.17 28.31
C VAL A 177 -16.67 22.14 27.20
N ASN A 178 -17.06 22.57 26.01
CA ASN A 178 -17.18 21.73 24.82
C ASN A 178 -15.97 21.94 23.91
N VAL A 179 -15.10 20.93 23.81
CA VAL A 179 -13.92 20.95 22.94
C VAL A 179 -14.31 20.48 21.56
N LEU A 180 -14.16 21.37 20.58
CA LEU A 180 -14.51 21.09 19.20
C LEU A 180 -13.44 20.20 18.56
N LYS A 181 -13.91 19.19 17.84
CA LYS A 181 -13.06 18.35 17.01
C LYS A 181 -12.32 19.14 15.93
N LEU A 182 -11.30 18.53 15.35
CA LEU A 182 -10.58 19.08 14.21
C LEU A 182 -11.48 19.20 12.98
N THR A 183 -11.28 20.25 12.18
CA THR A 183 -12.01 20.48 10.92
C THR A 183 -11.31 19.87 9.71
N ALA A 184 -10.01 19.59 9.83
CA ALA A 184 -9.18 18.85 8.90
C ALA A 184 -8.75 17.52 9.53
N PHE A 185 -8.43 16.52 8.71
CA PHE A 185 -7.85 15.29 9.21
C PHE A 185 -6.51 15.55 9.87
N ASN A 186 -6.29 14.96 11.04
CA ASN A 186 -4.93 14.84 11.56
C ASN A 186 -4.12 13.85 10.70
N ASP A 187 -2.84 13.66 11.04
CA ASP A 187 -1.96 12.82 10.23
C ASP A 187 -2.38 11.34 10.22
N THR A 188 -2.88 10.82 11.35
CA THR A 188 -3.40 9.44 11.44
C THR A 188 -4.63 9.24 10.56
N GLU A 189 -5.61 10.15 10.65
CA GLU A 189 -6.82 10.10 9.82
C GLU A 189 -6.49 10.25 8.34
N SER A 190 -5.52 11.11 7.99
CA SER A 190 -5.07 11.29 6.61
C SER A 190 -4.47 10.01 6.03
N VAL A 191 -3.58 9.34 6.78
CA VAL A 191 -2.97 8.07 6.39
C VAL A 191 -4.03 6.98 6.23
N GLN A 192 -4.96 6.86 7.18
CA GLN A 192 -6.02 5.86 7.13
C GLN A 192 -6.97 6.07 5.95
N ALA A 193 -7.42 7.31 5.72
CA ALA A 193 -8.31 7.65 4.62
C ALA A 193 -7.65 7.41 3.25
N ASP A 194 -6.39 7.84 3.08
CA ASP A 194 -5.65 7.61 1.84
C ASP A 194 -5.35 6.13 1.61
N LYS A 195 -5.01 5.36 2.65
CA LYS A 195 -4.86 3.90 2.55
C LYS A 195 -6.15 3.22 2.12
N ALA A 196 -7.30 3.62 2.67
CA ALA A 196 -8.59 3.07 2.29
C ALA A 196 -8.91 3.36 0.81
N ALA A 197 -8.65 4.59 0.36
CA ALA A 197 -8.89 5.03 -1.01
C ALA A 197 -7.85 4.52 -2.03
N LEU A 198 -6.67 4.10 -1.56
CA LEU A 198 -5.56 3.70 -2.42
C LEU A 198 -5.92 2.49 -3.27
N ASN A 199 -5.88 2.68 -4.59
CA ASN A 199 -6.02 1.64 -5.59
C ASN A 199 -4.90 1.77 -6.61
N ILE A 200 -4.54 0.66 -7.25
CA ILE A 200 -3.62 0.65 -8.40
C ILE A 200 -4.44 0.62 -9.69
N ALA A 201 -3.97 1.34 -10.71
CA ALA A 201 -4.63 1.38 -12.01
C ALA A 201 -4.00 0.35 -12.95
N PHE A 202 -4.86 -0.42 -13.62
CA PHE A 202 -4.48 -1.40 -14.65
C PHE A 202 -4.75 -0.84 -16.05
N ALA A 203 -4.08 -1.38 -17.06
CA ALA A 203 -4.39 -1.04 -18.44
C ALA A 203 -5.81 -1.53 -18.82
N SER A 204 -6.39 -0.96 -19.88
CA SER A 204 -7.72 -1.36 -20.35
C SER A 204 -7.77 -2.87 -20.65
N GLY A 205 -8.73 -3.57 -20.02
CA GLY A 205 -8.91 -5.02 -20.12
C GLY A 205 -8.07 -5.84 -19.13
N GLU A 206 -7.22 -5.21 -18.33
CA GLU A 206 -6.43 -5.86 -17.29
C GLU A 206 -7.03 -5.66 -15.89
N THR A 207 -6.64 -6.56 -14.98
CA THR A 207 -6.98 -6.66 -13.56
C THR A 207 -5.74 -7.16 -12.82
N SER A 208 -5.85 -7.37 -11.51
CA SER A 208 -4.74 -7.92 -10.72
C SER A 208 -4.28 -9.31 -11.15
N VAL A 209 -5.06 -10.09 -11.92
CA VAL A 209 -4.71 -11.48 -12.25
C VAL A 209 -4.18 -11.68 -13.67
N ASN A 210 -4.13 -10.64 -14.50
CA ASN A 210 -3.76 -10.74 -15.91
C ASN A 210 -2.89 -9.56 -16.39
N VAL A 211 -1.94 -9.13 -15.58
CA VAL A 211 -1.08 -7.96 -15.87
C VAL A 211 -0.09 -8.30 -16.99
N THR A 212 -0.10 -7.52 -18.07
CA THR A 212 0.88 -7.61 -19.16
C THR A 212 1.58 -6.29 -19.48
N LYS A 213 1.07 -5.17 -18.97
CA LYS A 213 1.59 -3.82 -19.19
C LYS A 213 2.01 -3.17 -17.87
N ASN A 214 2.81 -2.10 -17.97
CA ASN A 214 3.24 -1.31 -16.82
C ASN A 214 2.04 -0.79 -16.02
N LEU A 215 2.18 -0.79 -14.71
CA LEU A 215 1.20 -0.25 -13.77
C LEU A 215 1.49 1.23 -13.50
N THR A 216 0.44 2.02 -13.30
CA THR A 216 0.57 3.39 -12.78
C THR A 216 0.36 3.37 -11.28
N LEU A 217 1.42 3.62 -10.53
CA LEU A 217 1.41 3.62 -9.08
C LEU A 217 1.36 5.06 -8.54
N PRO A 218 0.35 5.44 -7.73
CA PRO A 218 0.29 6.78 -7.16
C PRO A 218 1.40 6.97 -6.11
N ASN A 219 2.02 8.14 -6.10
CA ASN A 219 3.07 8.53 -5.14
C ASN A 219 2.57 9.51 -4.06
N THR A 220 1.30 9.93 -4.15
CA THR A 220 0.65 10.80 -3.17
C THR A 220 -0.81 10.40 -2.97
N GLY A 221 -1.31 10.52 -1.75
CA GLY A 221 -2.74 10.40 -1.44
C GLY A 221 -3.46 11.75 -1.48
N VAL A 222 -4.79 11.71 -1.55
CA VAL A 222 -5.65 12.90 -1.66
C VAL A 222 -5.58 13.77 -0.42
N ASN A 223 -5.29 13.18 0.75
CA ASN A 223 -5.15 13.88 2.02
C ASN A 223 -3.69 14.28 2.32
N GLY A 224 -2.84 14.35 1.29
CA GLY A 224 -1.48 14.87 1.37
C GLY A 224 -0.46 13.89 1.96
N THR A 225 -0.76 12.59 1.94
CA THR A 225 0.22 11.55 2.29
C THR A 225 1.20 11.31 1.14
N THR A 226 2.43 10.90 1.46
CA THR A 226 3.40 10.38 0.50
C THR A 226 3.30 8.86 0.45
N ILE A 227 3.29 8.29 -0.75
CA ILE A 227 3.18 6.85 -0.98
C ILE A 227 4.46 6.38 -1.66
N THR A 228 5.13 5.41 -1.04
CA THR A 228 6.29 4.72 -1.61
C THR A 228 5.97 3.26 -1.82
N TRP A 229 6.60 2.62 -2.80
CA TRP A 229 6.28 1.27 -3.22
C TRP A 229 7.50 0.36 -3.14
N SER A 230 7.28 -0.89 -2.78
CA SER A 230 8.25 -1.97 -2.90
C SER A 230 7.60 -3.19 -3.55
N SER A 231 8.40 -4.00 -4.24
CA SER A 231 7.93 -5.23 -4.89
C SER A 231 8.59 -6.45 -4.24
N SER A 232 7.84 -7.54 -4.13
CA SER A 232 8.39 -8.83 -3.72
C SER A 232 9.26 -9.48 -4.81
N ASN A 233 9.20 -9.00 -6.06
CA ASN A 233 10.00 -9.51 -7.16
C ASN A 233 10.24 -8.43 -8.24
N GLU A 234 11.35 -7.70 -8.11
CA GLU A 234 11.74 -6.63 -9.05
C GLU A 234 12.20 -7.13 -10.43
N ALA A 235 12.41 -8.44 -10.61
CA ALA A 235 12.74 -8.99 -11.93
C ALA A 235 11.57 -8.90 -12.92
N PHE A 236 10.33 -8.95 -12.42
CA PHE A 236 9.12 -8.94 -13.26
C PHE A 236 8.19 -7.76 -13.02
N LEU A 237 8.25 -7.14 -11.84
CA LEU A 237 7.51 -5.92 -11.54
C LEU A 237 8.32 -5.05 -10.58
N LYS A 238 8.81 -3.92 -11.08
CA LYS A 238 9.58 -2.96 -10.29
C LYS A 238 8.68 -2.13 -9.38
N SER A 239 9.29 -1.53 -8.36
CA SER A 239 8.65 -0.60 -7.42
C SER A 239 8.07 0.67 -8.09
N ASP A 240 8.51 1.01 -9.30
CA ASP A 240 7.96 2.11 -10.11
C ASP A 240 6.76 1.71 -10.99
N GLY A 241 6.35 0.44 -10.96
CA GLY A 241 5.27 -0.11 -11.79
C GLY A 241 5.73 -0.65 -13.15
N THR A 242 7.01 -0.60 -13.48
CA THR A 242 7.54 -1.18 -14.72
C THR A 242 7.42 -2.71 -14.69
N VAL A 243 6.75 -3.27 -15.70
CA VAL A 243 6.53 -4.70 -15.87
C VAL A 243 7.51 -5.28 -16.88
N THR A 244 8.16 -6.37 -16.48
CA THR A 244 8.90 -7.26 -17.38
C THR A 244 8.23 -8.62 -17.32
N ARG A 245 7.73 -9.11 -18.44
CA ARG A 245 6.97 -10.36 -18.46
C ARG A 245 7.91 -11.57 -18.31
N PRO A 246 7.55 -12.56 -17.48
CA PRO A 246 8.30 -13.82 -17.40
C PRO A 246 8.34 -14.54 -18.74
N ALA A 247 9.41 -15.31 -18.97
CA ALA A 247 9.43 -16.25 -20.08
C ALA A 247 8.33 -17.32 -19.92
N HIS A 248 7.82 -17.84 -21.03
CA HIS A 248 6.72 -18.81 -21.10
C HIS A 248 6.97 -20.04 -20.23
N HIS A 249 8.20 -20.54 -20.19
CA HIS A 249 8.59 -21.71 -19.39
C HIS A 249 8.71 -21.40 -17.88
N VAL A 250 8.88 -20.13 -17.50
CA VAL A 250 8.85 -19.69 -16.09
C VAL A 250 7.42 -19.71 -15.56
N GLY A 251 6.44 -19.42 -16.41
CA GLY A 251 5.03 -19.37 -16.04
C GLY A 251 4.60 -18.01 -15.50
N ASP A 252 3.29 -17.88 -15.25
CA ASP A 252 2.72 -16.67 -14.66
C ASP A 252 3.27 -16.49 -13.24
N THR A 253 3.67 -15.26 -12.91
CA THR A 253 4.34 -14.98 -11.65
C THR A 253 3.48 -14.10 -10.74
N ALA A 254 3.17 -14.61 -9.56
CA ALA A 254 2.52 -13.84 -8.50
C ALA A 254 3.53 -12.94 -7.78
N ILE A 255 3.16 -11.68 -7.57
CA ILE A 255 3.99 -10.63 -6.98
C ILE A 255 3.13 -9.83 -6.01
N THR A 256 3.67 -9.50 -4.84
CA THR A 256 3.03 -8.60 -3.89
C THR A 256 3.72 -7.24 -3.95
N LEU A 257 2.97 -6.21 -4.37
CA LEU A 257 3.36 -4.81 -4.21
C LEU A 257 2.97 -4.33 -2.82
N THR A 258 3.88 -3.65 -2.13
CA THR A 258 3.61 -3.03 -0.82
C THR A 258 3.72 -1.53 -0.95
N ALA A 259 2.60 -0.84 -0.74
CA ALA A 259 2.56 0.60 -0.58
C ALA A 259 2.80 0.97 0.88
N THR A 260 3.75 1.87 1.14
CA THR A 260 3.97 2.52 2.43
C THR A 260 3.47 3.95 2.34
N ILE A 261 2.39 4.24 3.06
CA ILE A 261 1.68 5.52 3.11
C ILE A 261 2.17 6.28 4.34
N THR A 262 2.62 7.52 4.17
CA THR A 262 3.28 8.29 5.23
C THR A 262 2.80 9.74 5.29
N LYS A 263 2.71 10.31 6.50
CA LYS A 263 2.53 11.74 6.73
C LYS A 263 3.12 12.13 8.09
N ASN A 264 4.07 13.07 8.10
CA ASN A 264 4.73 13.61 9.31
C ASN A 264 5.18 12.54 10.34
N GLY A 265 5.69 11.39 9.87
CA GLY A 265 6.16 10.29 10.72
C GLY A 265 5.11 9.23 11.08
N VAL A 266 3.82 9.48 10.83
CA VAL A 266 2.78 8.44 10.88
C VAL A 266 2.86 7.61 9.60
N SER A 267 2.83 6.27 9.71
CA SER A 267 2.92 5.37 8.57
C SER A 267 2.03 4.15 8.71
N GLU A 268 1.43 3.74 7.59
CA GLU A 268 0.79 2.44 7.43
C GLU A 268 1.12 1.82 6.08
N GLN A 269 0.95 0.50 5.97
CA GLN A 269 1.15 -0.24 4.73
C GLN A 269 -0.15 -0.83 4.17
N LYS A 270 -0.19 -1.00 2.84
CA LYS A 270 -1.23 -1.74 2.11
C LYS A 270 -0.58 -2.59 1.03
N THR A 271 -0.97 -3.85 0.94
CA THR A 271 -0.45 -4.79 -0.05
C THR A 271 -1.43 -4.97 -1.20
N PHE A 272 -0.88 -5.26 -2.38
CA PHE A 272 -1.60 -5.57 -3.60
C PHE A 272 -0.96 -6.80 -4.23
N ASP A 273 -1.71 -7.89 -4.31
CA ASP A 273 -1.26 -9.09 -5.01
C ASP A 273 -1.62 -8.97 -6.49
N VAL A 274 -0.62 -9.16 -7.34
CA VAL A 274 -0.74 -9.10 -8.80
C VAL A 274 -0.10 -10.31 -9.45
N ILE A 275 -0.64 -10.74 -10.58
CA ILE A 275 -0.10 -11.81 -11.41
C ILE A 275 0.37 -11.18 -12.72
N VAL A 276 1.68 -11.21 -12.94
CA VAL A 276 2.28 -10.84 -14.23
C VAL A 276 2.26 -12.06 -15.12
N LEU A 277 1.54 -11.96 -16.24
CA LEU A 277 1.43 -13.08 -17.17
C LEU A 277 2.73 -13.25 -17.95
N LYS A 278 3.10 -14.51 -18.11
CA LYS A 278 4.21 -14.93 -18.97
C LYS A 278 4.03 -14.44 -20.41
N ASN A 279 5.12 -14.38 -21.16
CA ASN A 279 5.08 -14.16 -22.60
C ASN A 279 4.25 -15.24 -23.30
N GLY A 280 3.60 -14.86 -24.40
CA GLY A 280 3.03 -15.85 -25.30
C GLY A 280 4.16 -16.67 -25.94
N GLN A 281 3.86 -17.92 -26.30
CA GLN A 281 4.80 -18.81 -26.97
C GLN A 281 4.48 -18.88 -28.46
N THR A 282 5.52 -18.93 -29.29
CA THR A 282 5.38 -19.24 -30.72
C THR A 282 4.88 -20.68 -30.87
N ALA A 283 3.90 -20.90 -31.76
CA ALA A 283 3.49 -22.27 -32.09
C ALA A 283 4.64 -23.04 -32.75
N ALA A 284 4.83 -24.29 -32.35
CA ALA A 284 5.85 -25.14 -32.96
C ALA A 284 5.55 -25.39 -34.45
N PRO A 285 6.58 -25.47 -35.32
CA PRO A 285 6.38 -25.83 -36.72
C PRO A 285 5.78 -27.23 -36.83
N ALA A 286 5.02 -27.51 -37.89
CA ALA A 286 4.57 -28.88 -38.14
C ALA A 286 5.79 -29.72 -38.55
N ALA A 287 5.91 -30.94 -38.04
CA ALA A 287 6.99 -31.84 -38.46
C ALA A 287 6.97 -32.10 -39.98
N SER A 288 5.78 -32.09 -40.60
CA SER A 288 5.57 -32.21 -42.05
C SER A 288 5.97 -30.97 -42.87
N SER A 289 6.19 -29.82 -42.23
CA SER A 289 6.69 -28.61 -42.90
C SER A 289 8.22 -28.48 -42.82
N ILE A 290 8.88 -29.45 -42.19
CA ILE A 290 10.33 -29.52 -42.05
C ILE A 290 10.86 -30.59 -43.00
N LEU A 291 11.80 -30.20 -43.84
CA LEU A 291 12.52 -31.07 -44.76
C LEU A 291 14.00 -31.05 -44.41
N ILE A 292 14.62 -32.24 -44.35
CA ILE A 292 16.05 -32.39 -44.08
C ILE A 292 16.70 -33.20 -45.19
N MET A 293 17.83 -32.71 -45.69
CA MET A 293 18.69 -33.39 -46.66
C MET A 293 20.07 -33.57 -46.05
N ASN A 294 20.38 -34.81 -45.66
CA ASN A 294 21.69 -35.22 -45.20
C ASN A 294 22.54 -35.62 -46.43
N ASN A 295 23.41 -34.71 -46.85
CA ASN A 295 24.27 -34.82 -48.02
C ASN A 295 25.62 -35.46 -47.64
N VAL A 296 26.24 -36.14 -48.60
CA VAL A 296 27.54 -36.76 -48.39
C VAL A 296 28.59 -35.78 -47.86
N THR A 297 29.46 -36.29 -47.00
CA THR A 297 30.57 -35.57 -46.38
C THR A 297 31.28 -34.63 -47.35
N GLY A 298 31.38 -33.36 -46.97
CA GLY A 298 31.98 -32.29 -47.77
C GLY A 298 30.98 -31.44 -48.57
N GLN A 299 29.69 -31.82 -48.58
CA GLN A 299 28.59 -30.96 -49.02
C GLN A 299 27.75 -30.57 -47.81
N ASN A 300 27.35 -29.29 -47.73
CA ASN A 300 26.46 -28.86 -46.66
C ASN A 300 25.11 -29.59 -46.74
N ASP A 301 24.56 -29.95 -45.59
CA ASP A 301 23.20 -30.43 -45.44
C ASP A 301 22.22 -29.27 -45.51
N LEU A 302 21.01 -29.58 -45.99
CA LEU A 302 19.96 -28.57 -46.14
C LEU A 302 18.80 -28.90 -45.20
N ILE A 303 18.40 -27.93 -44.39
CA ILE A 303 17.16 -27.96 -43.62
C ILE A 303 16.26 -26.84 -44.12
N GLN A 304 15.05 -27.18 -44.55
CA GLN A 304 14.02 -26.20 -44.93
C GLN A 304 12.83 -26.30 -44.01
N VAL A 305 12.32 -25.15 -43.56
CA VAL A 305 11.09 -25.05 -42.78
C VAL A 305 10.12 -24.14 -43.51
N SER A 306 8.95 -24.66 -43.90
CA SER A 306 7.92 -23.92 -44.63
C SER A 306 6.72 -23.55 -43.75
N GLY A 307 5.84 -22.67 -44.26
CA GLY A 307 4.65 -22.20 -43.55
C GLY A 307 4.95 -21.13 -42.50
N LEU A 308 6.02 -20.36 -42.71
CA LEU A 308 6.48 -19.33 -41.77
C LEU A 308 5.99 -17.94 -42.19
N LEU A 309 6.30 -16.93 -41.38
CA LEU A 309 6.12 -15.52 -41.73
C LEU A 309 7.49 -14.85 -41.86
N ALA A 310 7.58 -13.82 -42.70
CA ALA A 310 8.78 -12.99 -42.80
C ALA A 310 9.20 -12.47 -41.41
N GLY A 311 10.49 -12.64 -41.07
CA GLY A 311 11.04 -12.31 -39.77
C GLY A 311 10.97 -13.41 -38.71
N ASP A 312 10.25 -14.52 -38.94
CA ASP A 312 10.33 -15.70 -38.08
C ASP A 312 11.78 -16.20 -38.04
N ILE A 313 12.25 -16.59 -36.84
CA ILE A 313 13.60 -17.13 -36.64
C ILE A 313 13.49 -18.62 -36.38
N VAL A 314 14.09 -19.42 -37.25
CA VAL A 314 14.22 -20.87 -37.10
C VAL A 314 15.56 -21.18 -36.47
N LYS A 315 15.56 -21.97 -35.40
CA LYS A 315 16.77 -22.57 -34.85
C LYS A 315 16.71 -24.07 -34.99
N VAL A 316 17.85 -24.65 -35.35
CA VAL A 316 18.05 -26.09 -35.43
C VAL A 316 19.06 -26.48 -34.37
N TYR A 317 18.73 -27.54 -33.64
CA TYR A 317 19.55 -28.13 -32.62
C TYR A 317 19.88 -29.59 -32.99
N SER A 318 21.04 -30.07 -32.57
CA SER A 318 21.37 -31.49 -32.60
C SER A 318 20.40 -32.30 -31.73
N SER A 319 20.43 -33.62 -31.85
CA SER A 319 19.69 -34.52 -30.97
C SER A 319 20.05 -34.32 -29.49
N GLU A 320 21.31 -34.00 -29.19
CA GLU A 320 21.84 -33.68 -27.86
C GLU A 320 21.38 -32.31 -27.33
N GLY A 321 20.93 -31.41 -28.21
CA GLY A 321 20.34 -30.13 -27.85
C GLY A 321 21.21 -28.90 -28.11
N ASP A 322 22.40 -29.08 -28.70
CA ASP A 322 23.26 -27.97 -29.10
C ASP A 322 22.72 -27.27 -30.34
N GLN A 323 22.72 -25.93 -30.36
CA GLN A 323 22.27 -25.19 -31.54
C GLN A 323 23.31 -25.35 -32.66
N ILE A 324 22.91 -25.97 -33.77
CA ILE A 324 23.77 -26.23 -34.94
C ILE A 324 23.47 -25.30 -36.12
N GLY A 325 22.36 -24.58 -36.09
CA GLY A 325 22.00 -23.63 -37.14
C GLY A 325 20.91 -22.65 -36.72
N THR A 326 20.89 -21.49 -37.37
CA THR A 326 19.79 -20.52 -37.28
C THR A 326 19.57 -19.84 -38.63
N ALA A 327 18.32 -19.52 -38.94
CA ALA A 327 17.97 -18.69 -40.09
C ALA A 327 16.74 -17.83 -39.79
N THR A 328 16.75 -16.62 -40.33
CA THR A 328 15.59 -15.72 -40.30
C THR A 328 14.93 -15.74 -41.67
N VAL A 329 13.60 -15.87 -41.68
CA VAL A 329 12.82 -15.81 -42.93
C VAL A 329 12.94 -14.40 -43.52
N ALA A 330 13.39 -14.32 -44.77
CA ALA A 330 13.60 -13.04 -45.44
C ALA A 330 12.27 -12.31 -45.73
N SER A 331 12.36 -11.03 -46.09
CA SER A 331 11.18 -10.23 -46.43
C SER A 331 10.45 -10.82 -47.65
N GLY A 332 9.13 -10.96 -47.54
CA GLY A 332 8.29 -11.57 -48.59
C GLY A 332 8.40 -13.10 -48.66
N GLU A 333 9.29 -13.70 -47.86
CA GLU A 333 9.56 -15.12 -47.94
C GLU A 333 8.72 -15.97 -47.01
N THR A 334 8.62 -17.19 -47.50
CA THR A 334 7.78 -18.30 -47.06
C THR A 334 8.41 -19.37 -46.14
N ILE A 335 9.74 -19.40 -46.24
CA ILE A 335 10.59 -20.53 -45.92
C ILE A 335 11.88 -20.01 -45.29
N ALA A 336 12.34 -20.69 -44.25
CA ALA A 336 13.72 -20.60 -43.78
C ALA A 336 14.53 -21.75 -44.40
N SER A 337 15.65 -21.45 -45.04
CA SER A 337 16.60 -22.45 -45.54
C SER A 337 17.92 -22.34 -44.77
N LEU A 338 18.36 -23.44 -44.16
CA LEU A 338 19.60 -23.53 -43.39
C LEU A 338 20.56 -24.49 -44.07
N GLN A 339 21.79 -24.03 -44.29
CA GLN A 339 22.90 -24.86 -44.73
C GLN A 339 23.70 -25.25 -43.48
N ILE A 340 23.67 -26.53 -43.11
CA ILE A 340 24.45 -27.09 -42.00
C ILE A 340 25.68 -27.75 -42.59
N THR A 341 26.87 -27.52 -42.04
CA THR A 341 28.09 -28.09 -42.63
C THR A 341 28.00 -29.61 -42.76
N GLN A 342 27.62 -30.30 -41.68
CA GLN A 342 27.34 -31.73 -41.64
C GLN A 342 26.47 -32.09 -40.41
N LEU A 343 25.53 -33.02 -40.58
CA LEU A 343 24.69 -33.67 -39.58
C LEU A 343 25.26 -35.03 -39.17
N GLY A 344 25.99 -35.67 -40.09
CA GLY A 344 26.76 -36.91 -39.88
C GLY A 344 26.34 -38.04 -40.82
N VAL A 345 27.20 -39.06 -40.89
CA VAL A 345 27.08 -40.14 -41.88
C VAL A 345 25.93 -41.13 -41.61
N GLU A 346 25.51 -41.28 -40.36
CA GLU A 346 24.45 -42.21 -39.96
C GLU A 346 23.09 -41.51 -39.89
N ALA A 347 22.01 -42.29 -39.91
CA ALA A 347 20.67 -41.76 -39.69
C ALA A 347 20.57 -41.19 -38.26
N GLY A 348 19.82 -40.10 -38.11
CA GLY A 348 19.75 -39.38 -36.85
C GLY A 348 18.53 -38.49 -36.76
N SER A 349 18.57 -37.51 -35.86
CA SER A 349 17.52 -36.52 -35.71
C SER A 349 18.06 -35.15 -35.32
N VAL A 350 17.29 -34.13 -35.67
CA VAL A 350 17.47 -32.76 -35.21
C VAL A 350 16.22 -32.29 -34.49
N LYS A 351 16.37 -31.23 -33.70
CA LYS A 351 15.25 -30.53 -33.07
C LYS A 351 15.12 -29.15 -33.70
N VAL A 352 13.92 -28.77 -34.10
CA VAL A 352 13.65 -27.48 -34.77
C VAL A 352 12.67 -26.66 -33.95
N THR A 353 12.93 -25.36 -33.83
CA THR A 353 12.03 -24.39 -33.19
C THR A 353 11.81 -23.18 -34.07
N VAL A 354 10.75 -22.43 -33.78
CA VAL A 354 10.46 -21.14 -34.41
C VAL A 354 10.26 -20.09 -33.31
N THR A 355 10.76 -18.88 -33.53
CA THR A 355 10.47 -17.69 -32.72
C THR A 355 9.83 -16.63 -33.59
N ARG A 356 8.67 -16.12 -33.17
CA ARG A 356 7.90 -15.12 -33.92
C ARG A 356 7.85 -13.78 -33.17
N GLY A 357 8.49 -12.77 -33.74
CA GLY A 357 8.46 -11.41 -33.19
C GLY A 357 8.97 -11.36 -31.74
N THR A 358 8.10 -10.91 -30.82
CA THR A 358 8.40 -10.81 -29.38
C THR A 358 7.87 -11.98 -28.56
N LEU A 359 7.29 -13.00 -29.20
CA LEU A 359 6.88 -14.23 -28.51
C LEU A 359 8.11 -15.06 -28.14
N ASP A 360 7.94 -15.89 -27.12
CA ASP A 360 8.96 -16.84 -26.74
C ASP A 360 9.10 -17.96 -27.79
N GLU A 361 10.27 -18.60 -27.80
CA GLU A 361 10.60 -19.72 -28.69
C GLU A 361 9.63 -20.89 -28.50
N SER A 362 9.25 -21.52 -29.62
CA SER A 362 8.35 -22.66 -29.61
C SER A 362 8.92 -23.87 -28.88
N GLU A 363 8.05 -24.84 -28.59
CA GLU A 363 8.49 -26.20 -28.27
C GLU A 363 9.38 -26.78 -29.39
N LYS A 364 10.29 -27.66 -29.00
CA LYS A 364 11.23 -28.34 -29.91
C LYS A 364 10.52 -29.48 -30.65
N VAL A 365 10.54 -29.42 -31.98
CA VAL A 365 10.01 -30.48 -32.84
C VAL A 365 11.15 -31.38 -33.27
N THR A 366 11.09 -32.66 -32.91
CA THR A 366 12.10 -33.65 -33.33
C THR A 366 11.74 -34.17 -34.71
N VAL A 367 12.69 -34.09 -35.65
CA VAL A 367 12.54 -34.60 -37.02
C VAL A 367 13.74 -35.48 -37.33
N ASN A 368 13.48 -36.69 -37.83
CA ASN A 368 14.52 -37.64 -38.19
C ASN A 368 15.04 -37.35 -39.60
N TYR A 369 16.30 -37.70 -39.83
CA TYR A 369 16.93 -37.69 -41.15
C TYR A 369 17.61 -39.04 -41.40
N ALA A 370 17.61 -39.49 -42.65
CA ALA A 370 18.28 -40.71 -43.05
C ALA A 370 19.81 -40.52 -43.13
N LYS A 371 20.54 -41.63 -43.19
CA LYS A 371 22.01 -41.64 -43.30
C LYS A 371 22.48 -40.92 -44.57
N GLU A 372 23.78 -40.66 -44.68
CA GLU A 372 24.31 -40.09 -45.93
C GLU A 372 24.13 -41.09 -47.08
N GLY A 373 23.60 -40.60 -48.20
CA GLY A 373 23.47 -41.34 -49.46
C GLY A 373 24.20 -40.66 -50.59
N THR A 374 24.82 -41.45 -51.48
CA THR A 374 25.31 -40.93 -52.77
C THR A 374 24.14 -40.30 -53.53
N LYS A 375 24.34 -39.18 -54.25
CA LYS A 375 23.35 -38.58 -55.16
C LYS A 375 23.48 -39.20 -56.55
N PRO A 376 22.86 -40.34 -56.84
CA PRO A 376 23.04 -41.06 -58.08
C PRO A 376 22.19 -40.45 -59.19
N PHE A 377 21.36 -39.43 -58.91
CA PHE A 377 20.44 -38.84 -59.88
C PHE A 377 20.52 -37.32 -59.92
N VAL A 378 20.18 -36.76 -61.07
CA VAL A 378 19.97 -35.32 -61.29
C VAL A 378 18.53 -35.11 -61.73
N ILE A 379 17.87 -34.09 -61.18
CA ILE A 379 16.56 -33.65 -61.64
C ILE A 379 16.75 -32.51 -62.64
N SER A 380 16.23 -32.67 -63.85
CA SER A 380 16.34 -31.73 -64.97
C SER A 380 15.01 -31.60 -65.70
N GLU A 381 14.97 -30.78 -66.78
CA GLU A 381 13.81 -30.62 -67.68
C GLU A 381 12.48 -30.44 -66.91
N ASN A 382 12.42 -29.40 -66.10
CA ASN A 382 11.30 -29.16 -65.21
C ASN A 382 10.25 -28.22 -65.84
N GLU A 383 8.98 -28.52 -65.62
CA GLU A 383 7.84 -27.75 -66.14
C GLU A 383 6.67 -27.79 -65.14
N LEU A 384 6.13 -26.61 -64.81
CA LEU A 384 4.88 -26.47 -64.06
C LEU A 384 3.78 -25.89 -64.95
N VAL A 385 2.70 -26.64 -65.12
CA VAL A 385 1.49 -26.19 -65.82
C VAL A 385 0.39 -25.97 -64.81
N THR A 386 -0.21 -24.77 -64.79
CA THR A 386 -1.26 -24.39 -63.82
C THR A 386 -2.66 -24.24 -64.43
N THR A 387 -2.78 -24.41 -65.75
CA THR A 387 -4.03 -24.28 -66.51
C THR A 387 -4.79 -25.62 -66.56
N ASN A 388 -6.08 -25.63 -66.15
CA ASN A 388 -6.95 -26.82 -66.12
C ASN A 388 -6.46 -27.97 -65.22
N GLY A 389 -5.96 -27.62 -64.03
CA GLY A 389 -5.34 -28.53 -63.07
C GLY A 389 -3.83 -28.32 -63.02
N ILE A 390 -3.20 -28.50 -61.86
CA ILE A 390 -1.75 -28.36 -61.73
C ILE A 390 -1.06 -29.65 -62.16
N SER A 391 -0.09 -29.54 -63.06
CA SER A 391 0.75 -30.66 -63.50
C SER A 391 2.22 -30.25 -63.38
N ALA A 392 2.99 -31.00 -62.59
CA ALA A 392 4.42 -30.81 -62.45
C ALA A 392 5.16 -31.96 -63.12
N THR A 393 6.09 -31.62 -64.01
CA THR A 393 6.86 -32.60 -64.78
C THR A 393 8.35 -32.37 -64.56
N VAL A 394 9.09 -33.46 -64.36
CA VAL A 394 10.56 -33.45 -64.29
C VAL A 394 11.13 -34.64 -65.04
N THR A 395 12.39 -34.55 -65.46
CA THR A 395 13.19 -35.70 -65.90
C THR A 395 14.22 -36.04 -64.82
N VAL A 396 14.20 -37.27 -64.32
CA VAL A 396 15.19 -37.78 -63.35
C VAL A 396 16.18 -38.66 -64.11
N THR A 397 17.47 -38.30 -64.07
CA THR A 397 18.51 -38.98 -64.85
C THR A 397 19.60 -39.56 -63.94
N PRO A 398 19.98 -40.84 -64.10
CA PRO A 398 21.14 -41.39 -63.42
C PRO A 398 22.43 -40.62 -63.78
N THR A 399 23.21 -40.27 -62.78
CA THR A 399 24.52 -39.65 -62.94
C THR A 399 25.51 -40.71 -63.40
N ALA A 400 26.34 -40.37 -64.40
CA ALA A 400 27.30 -41.32 -64.95
C ALA A 400 28.29 -41.79 -63.88
N GLY A 401 28.42 -43.11 -63.71
CA GLY A 401 29.37 -43.73 -62.77
C GLY A 401 28.84 -43.95 -61.34
N THR A 402 27.59 -43.58 -61.05
CA THR A 402 26.93 -43.87 -59.78
C THR A 402 25.81 -44.88 -60.00
N ALA A 403 25.80 -45.98 -59.24
CA ALA A 403 24.75 -46.98 -59.28
C ALA A 403 23.90 -46.90 -58.00
N HIS A 404 22.59 -46.86 -58.17
CA HIS A 404 21.63 -47.10 -57.11
C HIS A 404 20.82 -48.35 -57.48
N THR A 405 20.59 -49.22 -56.51
CA THR A 405 19.91 -50.49 -56.72
C THR A 405 18.58 -50.47 -56.00
N GLY A 406 17.50 -50.78 -56.71
CA GLY A 406 16.16 -50.81 -56.15
C GLY A 406 15.30 -49.68 -56.70
N LYS A 407 14.10 -49.50 -56.15
CA LYS A 407 13.20 -48.43 -56.56
C LYS A 407 13.60 -47.12 -55.90
N GLU A 408 13.49 -46.03 -56.65
CA GLU A 408 13.49 -44.67 -56.15
C GLU A 408 12.08 -44.16 -55.93
N VAL A 409 11.96 -43.21 -55.02
CA VAL A 409 10.73 -42.51 -54.70
C VAL A 409 10.86 -41.05 -55.12
N VAL A 410 10.04 -40.63 -56.08
CA VAL A 410 9.96 -39.24 -56.54
C VAL A 410 8.75 -38.58 -55.91
N VAL A 411 9.03 -37.66 -54.98
CA VAL A 411 8.01 -36.97 -54.19
C VAL A 411 7.78 -35.59 -54.79
N PHE A 412 6.55 -35.35 -55.24
CA PHE A 412 6.06 -34.05 -55.70
C PHE A 412 5.19 -33.45 -54.60
N GLN A 413 5.73 -32.44 -53.90
CA GLN A 413 5.01 -31.72 -52.86
C GLN A 413 4.43 -30.43 -53.44
N LEU A 414 3.10 -30.37 -53.56
CA LEU A 414 2.39 -29.17 -53.95
C LEU A 414 2.37 -28.18 -52.79
N MET A 415 2.77 -26.96 -53.06
CA MET A 415 2.75 -25.82 -52.15
C MET A 415 1.76 -24.78 -52.68
N LYS A 416 1.02 -24.12 -51.79
CA LYS A 416 0.30 -22.87 -52.10
C LYS A 416 0.87 -21.76 -51.24
N GLY A 417 1.58 -20.82 -51.85
CA GLY A 417 2.58 -20.04 -51.12
C GLY A 417 3.55 -21.01 -50.46
N THR A 418 3.45 -21.17 -49.14
CA THR A 418 4.32 -22.07 -48.35
C THR A 418 3.64 -23.09 -47.46
N GLU A 419 2.32 -23.19 -47.59
CA GLU A 419 1.58 -24.30 -47.02
C GLU A 419 1.69 -25.52 -47.95
N PRO A 420 2.16 -26.68 -47.46
CA PRO A 420 2.08 -27.91 -48.21
C PRO A 420 0.61 -28.34 -48.32
N ILE A 421 0.10 -28.45 -49.54
CA ILE A 421 -1.31 -28.75 -49.82
C ILE A 421 -1.53 -30.23 -50.06
N SER A 422 -0.63 -30.85 -50.82
CA SER A 422 -0.79 -32.24 -51.24
C SER A 422 0.55 -32.81 -51.66
N ILE A 423 0.66 -34.14 -51.61
CA ILE A 423 1.86 -34.87 -52.01
C ILE A 423 1.42 -35.94 -53.01
N VAL A 424 2.11 -35.99 -54.14
CA VAL A 424 2.04 -37.10 -55.08
C VAL A 424 3.39 -37.81 -55.05
N VAL A 425 3.35 -39.13 -54.88
CA VAL A 425 4.55 -39.95 -54.80
C VAL A 425 4.54 -40.95 -55.93
N LEU A 426 5.65 -41.04 -56.65
CA LEU A 426 5.87 -42.01 -57.71
C LEU A 426 7.05 -42.89 -57.33
N GLU A 427 6.82 -44.20 -57.21
CA GLU A 427 7.90 -45.17 -57.04
C GLU A 427 8.29 -45.77 -58.38
N LYS A 428 9.57 -45.71 -58.74
CA LYS A 428 10.08 -46.27 -59.99
C LYS A 428 11.52 -46.70 -59.82
N ASP A 429 11.91 -47.79 -60.47
CA ASP A 429 13.31 -48.21 -60.63
C ASP A 429 13.88 -47.47 -61.85
N ILE A 430 14.66 -46.42 -61.61
CA ILE A 430 15.16 -45.45 -62.60
C ILE A 430 16.54 -45.90 -63.06
N VAL A 431 16.57 -46.69 -64.14
CA VAL A 431 17.81 -47.19 -64.75
C VAL A 431 18.29 -46.36 -65.96
N ALA A 432 17.50 -45.37 -66.39
CA ALA A 432 17.79 -44.43 -67.47
C ALA A 432 17.06 -43.10 -67.20
N ALA A 433 17.22 -42.09 -68.06
CA ALA A 433 16.49 -40.83 -67.94
C ALA A 433 14.97 -41.08 -68.00
N GLU A 434 14.26 -40.67 -66.95
CA GLU A 434 12.84 -40.95 -66.77
C GLU A 434 12.04 -39.67 -66.59
N LYS A 435 11.07 -39.46 -67.47
CA LYS A 435 10.15 -38.32 -67.41
C LYS A 435 8.95 -38.67 -66.54
N LEU A 436 8.76 -37.92 -65.46
CA LEU A 436 7.77 -38.17 -64.43
C LEU A 436 6.86 -36.95 -64.26
N THR A 437 5.56 -37.20 -64.16
CA THR A 437 4.54 -36.15 -64.03
C THR A 437 3.61 -36.44 -62.86
N ALA A 438 3.49 -35.48 -61.95
CA ALA A 438 2.46 -35.46 -60.92
C ALA A 438 1.33 -34.51 -61.32
N ARG A 439 0.08 -34.94 -61.08
CA ARG A 439 -1.12 -34.12 -61.31
C ARG A 439 -1.84 -33.88 -59.99
N PHE A 440 -2.22 -32.63 -59.77
CA PHE A 440 -2.95 -32.20 -58.60
C PHE A 440 -4.31 -31.64 -59.03
N ASN A 441 -5.37 -32.07 -58.36
CA ASN A 441 -6.74 -31.63 -58.66
C ASN A 441 -7.05 -30.27 -58.02
N VAL A 442 -6.19 -29.28 -58.30
CA VAL A 442 -6.33 -27.88 -57.90
C VAL A 442 -5.91 -27.00 -59.07
N SER A 443 -6.37 -25.75 -59.10
CA SER A 443 -6.01 -24.77 -60.12
C SER A 443 -5.87 -23.37 -59.51
N GLY A 444 -5.19 -22.47 -60.23
CA GLY A 444 -4.97 -21.08 -59.82
C GLY A 444 -3.50 -20.68 -59.80
N THR A 445 -3.23 -19.46 -59.35
CA THR A 445 -1.89 -18.88 -59.24
C THR A 445 -1.33 -19.01 -57.82
N GLY A 446 -0.01 -18.85 -57.67
CA GLY A 446 0.67 -18.91 -56.37
C GLY A 446 0.91 -20.32 -55.85
N TYR A 447 0.94 -21.32 -56.73
CA TYR A 447 1.35 -22.67 -56.41
C TYR A 447 2.75 -22.94 -56.92
N SER A 448 3.52 -23.71 -56.18
CA SER A 448 4.80 -24.28 -56.61
C SER A 448 4.82 -25.77 -56.30
N VAL A 449 5.70 -26.53 -56.95
CA VAL A 449 5.88 -27.95 -56.66
C VAL A 449 7.34 -28.21 -56.34
N LYS A 450 7.62 -28.68 -55.12
CA LYS A 450 8.95 -29.15 -54.74
C LYS A 450 9.09 -30.61 -55.16
N VAL A 451 10.23 -30.96 -55.75
CA VAL A 451 10.49 -32.32 -56.23
C VAL A 451 11.73 -32.88 -55.56
N PHE A 452 11.55 -34.05 -54.96
CA PHE A 452 12.58 -34.81 -54.26
C PHE A 452 12.74 -36.18 -54.92
N VAL A 453 13.97 -36.70 -54.95
CA VAL A 453 14.26 -38.10 -55.29
C VAL A 453 14.93 -38.73 -54.08
N VAL A 454 14.33 -39.78 -53.54
CA VAL A 454 14.75 -40.41 -52.28
C VAL A 454 14.66 -41.94 -52.39
N ASP A 455 15.40 -42.69 -51.58
CA ASP A 455 15.38 -44.18 -51.66
C ASP A 455 14.14 -44.81 -51.01
N SER A 456 13.45 -44.08 -50.13
CA SER A 456 12.25 -44.52 -49.44
C SER A 456 11.42 -43.34 -48.95
N TYR A 457 10.10 -43.54 -48.83
CA TYR A 457 9.19 -42.55 -48.27
C TYR A 457 8.04 -43.27 -47.58
N SER A 458 7.92 -43.15 -46.26
CA SER A 458 6.89 -43.87 -45.50
C SER A 458 5.50 -43.23 -45.56
N GLY A 459 5.33 -42.17 -46.37
CA GLY A 459 4.13 -41.32 -46.34
C GLY A 459 4.30 -40.06 -45.48
N SER A 460 5.44 -39.91 -44.80
CA SER A 460 5.77 -38.77 -43.92
C SER A 460 7.13 -38.14 -44.27
N PHE A 461 7.22 -36.81 -44.23
CA PHE A 461 8.48 -36.08 -44.34
C PHE A 461 9.41 -36.21 -43.13
N THR A 462 8.95 -36.87 -42.06
CA THR A 462 9.77 -37.21 -40.88
C THR A 462 10.52 -38.54 -41.02
N GLU A 463 10.21 -39.32 -42.06
CA GLU A 463 10.74 -40.65 -42.34
C GLU A 463 10.97 -40.77 -43.85
N VAL A 464 11.80 -39.85 -44.34
CA VAL A 464 12.26 -39.85 -45.73
C VAL A 464 13.61 -40.55 -45.77
N GLY A 465 13.75 -41.43 -46.75
CA GLY A 465 14.98 -42.11 -47.10
C GLY A 465 16.11 -41.17 -47.52
N ASN A 466 17.24 -41.76 -47.92
CA ASN A 466 18.40 -40.97 -48.32
C ASN A 466 18.05 -40.13 -49.56
N SER A 467 18.49 -38.87 -49.58
CA SER A 467 18.34 -38.02 -50.76
C SER A 467 19.22 -38.54 -51.89
N LEU A 468 18.60 -38.89 -53.00
CA LEU A 468 19.28 -39.43 -54.18
C LEU A 468 19.52 -38.37 -55.27
N ALA A 469 18.93 -37.18 -55.14
CA ALA A 469 19.19 -36.03 -56.00
C ALA A 469 19.04 -34.72 -55.23
N SER A 470 19.73 -33.67 -55.68
CA SER A 470 19.43 -32.31 -55.23
C SER A 470 18.00 -31.95 -55.64
N ALA A 471 17.18 -31.53 -54.68
CA ALA A 471 15.81 -31.13 -54.96
C ALA A 471 15.73 -29.85 -55.78
N ILE A 472 14.61 -29.72 -56.49
CA ILE A 472 14.26 -28.52 -57.25
C ILE A 472 12.88 -28.02 -56.85
N VAL A 473 12.65 -26.72 -57.08
CA VAL A 473 11.33 -26.09 -56.94
C VAL A 473 10.88 -25.68 -58.33
N LEU A 474 9.66 -26.04 -58.68
CA LEU A 474 8.99 -25.61 -59.91
C LEU A 474 8.00 -24.51 -59.53
N GLU A 475 8.08 -23.35 -60.16
CA GLU A 475 7.26 -22.16 -59.88
C GLU A 475 6.46 -21.68 -61.09
#